data_AF-A0A959NJV6-F1
#
_entry.id   AF-A0A959NJV6-F1
#
_cell.length_a   1.000
_cell.length_b   1.000
_cell.length_c   1.000
_cell.angle_alpha   90.00
_cell.angle_beta   90.00
_cell.angle_gamma   90.00
#
_symmetry.space_group_name_H-M   'P 1'
#
loop_
_entity.id
_entity.type
_entity.pdbx_description
1 polymer ?
#
loop_
_entity_poly.entity_id
_entity_poly.type
_entity_poly.pdbx_seq_one_letter_code
_entity_poly.pdbx_strand_id
1 'polypeptide(L)'
;MNYQSVFKARNRIGKGTFTQAYKYKGSVYIKSVDTAKECIALFCRGYRYLPAITRLEYLDDGSAVYSMPFYNKLTKHHKEAWKQYKILQHFFNHYNYDTEKILLNVDKLKVSTGLKNSLIRLIEMMANYNHYEYIKLELPRNNLGVTKSGRLILLDIIFDVELLRITRKS
;
A
#
# COMPACT_ATOMS: atom_id res chain seq x y z
N MET A 1 -11.34 -19.87 8.96
CA MET A 1 -12.40 -19.12 8.24
C MET A 1 -12.52 -19.73 6.84
N ASN A 2 -13.71 -19.99 6.30
CA ASN A 2 -13.83 -20.51 4.93
C ASN A 2 -13.75 -19.35 3.91
N TYR A 3 -12.59 -19.16 3.28
CA TYR A 3 -12.34 -18.08 2.32
C TYR A 3 -13.02 -18.28 0.96
N GLN A 4 -13.58 -19.45 0.65
CA GLN A 4 -14.39 -19.65 -0.56
C GLN A 4 -15.62 -18.73 -0.57
N SER A 5 -16.16 -18.40 0.62
CA SER A 5 -17.27 -17.44 0.74
C SER A 5 -16.84 -15.98 0.52
N VAL A 6 -15.57 -15.69 0.79
CA VAL A 6 -14.95 -14.35 0.68
C VAL A 6 -14.52 -14.07 -0.75
N PHE A 7 -13.78 -15.00 -1.38
CA PHE A 7 -13.19 -14.87 -2.71
C PHE A 7 -14.17 -15.15 -3.86
N LYS A 8 -15.39 -14.64 -3.73
CA LYS A 8 -16.40 -14.66 -4.79
C LYS A 8 -16.27 -13.40 -5.64
N ALA A 9 -16.49 -13.52 -6.96
CA ALA A 9 -16.39 -12.41 -7.91
C ALA A 9 -17.22 -11.18 -7.49
N ARG A 10 -18.45 -11.41 -6.98
CA ARG A 10 -19.35 -10.34 -6.48
C ARG A 10 -18.78 -9.51 -5.32
N ASN A 11 -17.80 -10.03 -4.60
CA ASN A 11 -17.16 -9.35 -3.47
C ASN A 11 -15.89 -8.60 -3.91
N ARG A 12 -15.39 -8.80 -5.14
CA ARG A 12 -14.12 -8.23 -5.58
C ARG A 12 -14.23 -6.72 -5.80
N ILE A 13 -13.36 -5.96 -5.16
CA ILE A 13 -13.32 -4.50 -5.22
C ILE A 13 -12.04 -3.95 -5.87
N GLY A 14 -11.03 -4.79 -6.07
CA GLY A 14 -9.78 -4.41 -6.71
C GLY A 14 -9.02 -5.63 -7.24
N LYS A 15 -8.28 -5.41 -8.32
CA LYS A 15 -7.35 -6.38 -8.90
C LYS A 15 -6.14 -5.61 -9.44
N GLY A 16 -4.96 -5.99 -8.99
CA GLY A 16 -3.67 -5.60 -9.57
C GLY A 16 -2.93 -6.83 -10.08
N THR A 17 -1.66 -6.66 -10.43
CA THR A 17 -0.81 -7.76 -10.92
C THR A 17 -0.64 -8.85 -9.88
N PHE A 18 -0.32 -8.48 -8.63
CA PHE A 18 -0.03 -9.41 -7.54
C PHE A 18 -1.20 -9.62 -6.58
N THR A 19 -2.18 -8.71 -6.62
CA THR A 19 -3.12 -8.53 -5.51
C THR A 19 -4.56 -8.59 -5.98
N GLN A 20 -5.39 -9.33 -5.26
CA GLN A 20 -6.84 -9.30 -5.39
C GLN A 20 -7.46 -8.87 -4.07
N ALA A 21 -8.34 -7.86 -4.11
CA ALA A 21 -9.00 -7.31 -2.93
C ALA A 21 -10.50 -7.59 -2.97
N TYR A 22 -11.04 -8.07 -1.85
CA TYR A 22 -12.43 -8.49 -1.68
C TYR A 22 -13.04 -7.80 -0.47
N LYS A 23 -14.22 -7.19 -0.60
CA LYS A 23 -14.97 -6.63 0.51
C LYS A 23 -15.94 -7.67 1.05
N TYR A 24 -15.82 -8.01 2.33
CA TYR A 24 -16.72 -8.96 2.98
C TYR A 24 -16.98 -8.55 4.42
N LYS A 25 -18.26 -8.47 4.81
CA LYS A 25 -18.73 -8.11 6.15
C LYS A 25 -18.05 -6.86 6.76
N GLY A 26 -17.83 -5.83 5.94
CA GLY A 26 -17.24 -4.56 6.38
C GLY A 26 -15.71 -4.50 6.40
N SER A 27 -15.03 -5.62 6.16
CA SER A 27 -13.58 -5.70 6.04
C SER A 27 -13.14 -5.91 4.60
N VAL A 28 -11.86 -5.66 4.33
CA VAL A 28 -11.20 -6.00 3.06
C VAL A 28 -10.28 -7.17 3.30
N TYR A 29 -10.43 -8.19 2.48
CA TYR A 29 -9.55 -9.35 2.41
C TYR A 29 -8.71 -9.26 1.15
N ILE A 30 -7.41 -9.48 1.30
CA ILE A 30 -6.44 -9.35 0.25
C ILE A 30 -5.80 -10.73 0.04
N LYS A 31 -5.88 -11.27 -1.16
CA LYS A 31 -5.06 -12.41 -1.58
C LYS A 31 -3.90 -11.84 -2.39
N SER A 32 -2.67 -12.07 -1.94
CA SER A 32 -1.50 -11.47 -2.59
C SER A 32 -0.22 -12.29 -2.42
N VAL A 33 0.62 -12.24 -3.45
CA VAL A 33 2.02 -12.73 -3.43
C VAL A 33 3.03 -11.57 -3.25
N ASP A 34 2.53 -10.34 -3.10
CA ASP A 34 3.34 -9.12 -3.01
C ASP A 34 4.03 -8.98 -1.66
N THR A 35 5.36 -8.88 -1.68
CA THR A 35 6.21 -8.67 -0.50
C THR A 35 5.86 -7.37 0.22
N ALA A 36 5.31 -6.36 -0.46
CA ALA A 36 4.87 -5.13 0.20
C ALA A 36 3.74 -5.35 1.21
N LYS A 37 2.82 -6.28 0.96
CA LYS A 37 1.73 -6.58 1.91
C LYS A 37 2.25 -7.29 3.14
N GLU A 38 3.23 -8.18 2.96
CA GLU A 38 3.90 -8.86 4.06
C GLU A 38 4.71 -7.87 4.92
N CYS A 39 5.51 -7.04 4.28
CA CYS A 39 6.29 -6.00 4.92
C CYS A 39 5.43 -5.06 5.78
N ILE A 40 4.29 -4.61 5.23
CA ILE A 40 3.36 -3.77 6.00
C ILE A 40 2.76 -4.55 7.19
N ALA A 41 2.34 -5.79 6.97
CA ALA A 41 1.68 -6.61 7.99
C ALA A 41 2.60 -6.94 9.19
N LEU A 42 3.90 -7.08 8.94
CA LEU A 42 4.89 -7.45 9.95
C LEU A 42 5.55 -6.24 10.62
N PHE A 43 5.93 -5.22 9.84
CA PHE A 43 6.86 -4.19 10.32
C PHE A 43 6.31 -2.77 10.38
N CYS A 44 5.12 -2.55 9.81
CA CYS A 44 4.50 -1.23 9.73
C CYS A 44 3.27 -1.07 10.64
N ARG A 45 3.06 -1.98 11.58
CA ARG A 45 1.97 -1.86 12.57
C ARG A 45 2.12 -0.58 13.39
N GLY A 46 1.02 0.14 13.58
CA GLY A 46 0.98 1.39 14.36
C GLY A 46 1.27 2.67 13.56
N TYR A 47 1.73 2.58 12.30
CA TYR A 47 1.98 3.75 11.47
C TYR A 47 0.67 4.32 10.91
N ARG A 48 0.34 5.54 11.35
CA ARG A 48 -0.99 6.16 11.20
C ARG A 48 -1.47 6.34 9.75
N TYR A 49 -0.54 6.44 8.80
CA TYR A 49 -0.81 6.66 7.38
C TYR A 49 -0.63 5.40 6.53
N LEU A 50 -0.25 4.27 7.13
CA LEU A 50 -0.20 2.97 6.48
C LEU A 50 -1.47 2.16 6.81
N PRO A 51 -1.88 1.21 5.95
CA PRO A 51 -3.04 0.39 6.21
C PRO A 51 -2.77 -0.54 7.39
N ALA A 52 -3.79 -0.74 8.22
CA ALA A 52 -3.75 -1.70 9.30
C ALA A 52 -3.97 -3.11 8.73
N ILE A 53 -2.87 -3.72 8.26
CA ILE A 53 -2.88 -5.05 7.64
C ILE A 53 -2.55 -6.12 8.67
N THR A 54 -3.31 -7.22 8.66
CA THR A 54 -3.02 -8.43 9.42
C THR A 54 -2.97 -9.63 8.47
N ARG A 55 -1.85 -10.35 8.42
CA ARG A 55 -1.76 -11.64 7.73
C ARG A 55 -2.58 -12.68 8.50
N LEU A 56 -3.46 -13.38 7.81
CA LEU A 56 -4.34 -14.39 8.38
C LEU A 56 -3.78 -15.80 8.17
N GLU A 57 -3.32 -16.10 6.96
CA GLU A 57 -2.74 -17.40 6.60
C GLU A 57 -1.92 -17.31 5.31
N TYR A 58 -1.17 -18.37 5.02
CA TYR A 58 -0.65 -18.68 3.70
C TYR A 58 -1.52 -19.77 3.05
N LEU A 59 -1.65 -19.70 1.74
CA LEU A 59 -2.34 -20.69 0.92
C LEU A 59 -1.31 -21.62 0.25
N ASP A 60 -1.76 -22.79 -0.17
CA ASP A 60 -0.91 -23.81 -0.81
C ASP A 60 -0.28 -23.33 -2.14
N ASP A 61 -0.87 -22.31 -2.78
CA ASP A 61 -0.35 -21.68 -3.99
C ASP A 61 0.76 -20.64 -3.73
N GLY A 62 1.24 -20.55 -2.48
CA GLY A 62 2.29 -19.62 -2.05
C GLY A 62 1.81 -18.18 -1.81
N SER A 63 0.54 -17.87 -2.10
CA SER A 63 -0.02 -16.56 -1.77
C SER A 63 -0.43 -16.47 -0.30
N ALA A 64 -0.45 -15.25 0.23
CA ALA A 64 -0.92 -14.97 1.58
C ALA A 64 -2.27 -14.27 1.56
N VAL A 65 -3.08 -14.56 2.58
CA VAL A 65 -4.35 -13.88 2.84
C VAL A 65 -4.14 -12.86 3.95
N TYR A 66 -4.51 -11.62 3.66
CA TYR A 66 -4.47 -10.52 4.61
C TYR A 66 -5.87 -9.95 4.84
N SER A 67 -6.06 -9.31 5.99
CA SER A 67 -7.21 -8.48 6.27
C SER A 67 -6.80 -7.05 6.60
N MET A 68 -7.65 -6.11 6.21
CA MET A 68 -7.55 -4.71 6.62
C MET A 68 -8.94 -4.05 6.70
N PRO A 69 -9.07 -2.91 7.41
CA PRO A 69 -10.27 -2.11 7.38
C PRO A 69 -10.61 -1.62 5.96
N PHE A 70 -11.89 -1.41 5.68
CA PHE A 70 -12.29 -0.73 4.46
C PHE A 70 -11.96 0.77 4.53
N TYR A 71 -11.16 1.24 3.59
CA TYR A 71 -10.85 2.66 3.40
C TYR A 71 -11.67 3.22 2.24
N ASN A 72 -12.26 4.39 2.43
CA ASN A 72 -13.02 5.07 1.39
C ASN A 72 -12.07 5.58 0.30
N LYS A 73 -12.58 5.73 -0.92
CA LYS A 73 -11.80 6.29 -2.03
C LYS A 73 -11.41 7.74 -1.73
N LEU A 74 -10.16 8.10 -2.03
CA LEU A 74 -9.72 9.49 -1.97
C LEU A 74 -10.42 10.32 -3.06
N THR A 75 -11.03 11.44 -2.66
CA THR A 75 -11.75 12.38 -3.54
C THR A 75 -11.47 13.82 -3.08
N LYS A 76 -11.78 14.79 -3.95
CA LYS A 76 -11.61 16.23 -3.65
C LYS A 76 -12.40 16.71 -2.43
N HIS A 77 -13.46 16.00 -2.03
CA HIS A 77 -14.26 16.35 -0.84
C HIS A 77 -13.48 16.15 0.47
N HIS A 78 -12.48 15.27 0.48
CA HIS A 78 -11.61 15.04 1.63
C HIS A 78 -10.49 16.09 1.66
N LYS A 79 -10.83 17.36 1.93
CA LYS A 79 -9.94 18.53 1.74
C LYS A 79 -8.50 18.34 2.22
N GLU A 80 -8.31 17.88 3.46
CA GLU A 80 -6.98 17.72 4.05
C GLU A 80 -6.20 16.55 3.44
N ALA A 81 -6.81 15.37 3.30
CA ALA A 81 -6.18 14.24 2.63
C ALA A 81 -5.87 14.53 1.16
N TRP A 82 -6.72 15.30 0.48
CA TRP A 82 -6.52 15.73 -0.89
C TRP A 82 -5.34 16.68 -1.02
N LYS A 83 -5.21 17.65 -0.10
CA LYS A 83 -4.05 18.53 -0.01
C LYS A 83 -2.75 17.74 0.19
N GLN A 84 -2.75 16.79 1.13
CA GLN A 84 -1.60 15.91 1.38
C GLN A 84 -1.22 15.11 0.12
N TYR A 85 -2.21 14.54 -0.57
CA TYR A 85 -1.98 13.84 -1.84
C TYR A 85 -1.35 14.74 -2.91
N LYS A 86 -1.82 15.98 -3.08
CA LYS A 86 -1.24 16.91 -4.06
C LYS A 86 0.21 17.27 -3.73
N ILE A 87 0.53 17.44 -2.45
CA ILE A 87 1.91 17.69 -1.98
C ILE A 87 2.80 16.48 -2.25
N LEU A 88 2.34 15.28 -1.89
CA LEU A 88 3.06 14.02 -2.17
C LEU A 88 3.28 13.82 -3.66
N GLN A 89 2.25 14.02 -4.49
CA GLN A 89 2.34 13.85 -5.94
C GLN A 89 3.39 14.80 -6.55
N HIS A 90 3.39 16.07 -6.14
CA HIS A 90 4.38 17.04 -6.61
C HIS A 90 5.80 16.65 -6.19
N PHE A 91 5.97 16.23 -4.94
CA PHE A 91 7.26 15.78 -4.41
C PHE A 91 7.78 14.54 -5.13
N PHE A 92 6.95 13.51 -5.31
CA PHE A 92 7.33 12.26 -5.96
C PHE A 92 7.69 12.50 -7.44
N ASN A 93 6.93 13.35 -8.12
CA ASN A 93 7.24 13.76 -9.50
C ASN A 93 8.56 14.53 -9.60
N HIS A 94 8.84 15.44 -8.66
CA HIS A 94 10.10 16.20 -8.65
C HIS A 94 11.34 15.28 -8.57
N TYR A 95 11.23 14.16 -7.88
CA TYR A 95 12.28 13.14 -7.78
C TYR A 95 12.10 11.98 -8.77
N ASN A 96 11.19 12.10 -9.76
CA ASN A 96 10.93 11.05 -10.76
C ASN A 96 10.66 9.65 -10.14
N TYR A 97 10.01 9.60 -8.97
CA TYR A 97 9.74 8.35 -8.25
C TYR A 97 11.00 7.53 -7.90
N ASP A 98 12.16 8.19 -7.83
CA ASP A 98 13.41 7.61 -7.38
C ASP A 98 13.38 7.42 -5.85
N THR A 99 13.34 6.15 -5.43
CA THR A 99 13.16 5.75 -4.01
C THR A 99 14.23 6.33 -3.10
N GLU A 100 15.50 6.30 -3.52
CA GLU A 100 16.62 6.79 -2.73
C GLU A 100 16.58 8.31 -2.59
N LYS A 101 16.37 9.04 -3.71
CA LYS A 101 16.22 10.49 -3.66
C LYS A 101 15.02 10.93 -2.83
N ILE A 102 13.91 10.20 -2.92
CA ILE A 102 12.72 10.46 -2.09
C ILE A 102 13.06 10.31 -0.61
N LEU A 103 13.76 9.23 -0.22
CA LEU A 103 14.16 8.98 1.16
C LEU A 103 15.10 10.09 1.68
N LEU A 104 16.14 10.43 0.93
CA LEU A 104 17.12 11.47 1.29
C LEU A 104 16.51 12.88 1.40
N ASN A 105 15.35 13.13 0.79
CA ASN A 105 14.73 14.45 0.75
C ASN A 105 13.38 14.52 1.49
N VAL A 106 12.95 13.45 2.16
CA VAL A 106 11.63 13.36 2.79
C VAL A 106 11.39 14.46 3.84
N ASP A 107 12.45 14.96 4.46
CA ASP A 107 12.36 16.06 5.43
C ASP A 107 11.88 17.38 4.79
N LYS A 108 12.14 17.59 3.49
CA LYS A 108 11.66 18.76 2.73
C LYS A 108 10.14 18.70 2.45
N LEU A 109 9.50 17.56 2.65
CA LEU A 109 8.08 17.36 2.40
C LEU A 109 7.24 18.20 3.39
N LYS A 110 6.36 19.08 2.89
CA LYS A 110 5.52 19.96 3.72
C LYS A 110 4.26 19.26 4.22
N VAL A 111 4.42 18.16 4.95
CA VAL A 111 3.35 17.38 5.58
C VAL A 111 3.67 17.05 7.04
N SER A 112 2.71 16.51 7.79
CA SER A 112 2.90 16.09 9.18
C SER A 112 4.04 15.07 9.33
N THR A 113 4.76 15.13 10.46
CA THR A 113 5.81 14.17 10.82
C THR A 113 5.34 12.72 10.76
N GLY A 114 4.10 12.43 11.18
CA GLY A 114 3.56 11.06 11.11
C GLY A 114 3.47 10.50 9.68
N LEU A 115 3.20 11.34 8.68
CA LEU A 115 3.16 10.93 7.28
C LEU A 115 4.58 10.71 6.74
N LYS A 116 5.54 11.58 7.10
CA LYS A 116 6.97 11.39 6.78
C LYS A 116 7.49 10.07 7.35
N ASN A 117 7.27 9.83 8.64
CA ASN A 117 7.71 8.61 9.32
C ASN A 117 7.08 7.36 8.72
N SER A 118 5.83 7.45 8.26
CA SER A 118 5.15 6.34 7.57
C SER A 118 5.81 6.02 6.21
N LEU A 119 6.21 7.04 5.45
CA LEU A 119 6.93 6.86 4.18
C LEU A 119 8.33 6.27 4.40
N ILE A 120 9.11 6.86 5.32
CA ILE A 120 10.44 6.38 5.69
C ILE A 120 10.38 4.91 6.07
N ARG A 121 9.49 4.57 7.01
CA ARG A 121 9.34 3.20 7.48
C ARG A 121 8.99 2.23 6.35
N LEU A 122 8.05 2.61 5.49
CA LEU A 122 7.63 1.75 4.38
C LEU A 122 8.80 1.44 3.44
N ILE A 123 9.59 2.47 3.09
CA ILE A 123 10.75 2.35 2.19
C ILE A 123 11.85 1.50 2.85
N GLU A 124 12.23 1.82 4.08
CA GLU A 124 13.29 1.10 4.82
C GLU A 124 12.93 -0.37 5.02
N MET A 125 11.67 -0.67 5.36
CA MET A 125 11.27 -2.06 5.58
C MET A 125 11.18 -2.84 4.28
N MET A 126 10.76 -2.22 3.17
CA MET A 126 10.84 -2.86 1.86
C MET A 126 12.28 -3.15 1.46
N ALA A 127 13.21 -2.25 1.78
CA ALA A 127 14.64 -2.42 1.50
C ALA A 127 15.29 -3.58 2.28
N ASN A 128 14.67 -4.05 3.35
CA ASN A 128 15.10 -5.26 4.05
C ASN A 128 14.66 -6.55 3.34
N TYR A 129 13.63 -6.47 2.49
CA TYR A 129 13.17 -7.62 1.69
C TYR A 129 13.88 -7.72 0.34
N ASN A 130 14.20 -6.58 -0.27
CA ASN A 130 14.80 -6.49 -1.59
C ASN A 130 15.80 -5.36 -1.67
N HIS A 131 16.76 -5.45 -2.60
CA HIS A 131 17.67 -4.34 -2.88
C HIS A 131 16.89 -3.08 -3.31
N TYR A 132 17.34 -1.90 -2.87
CA TYR A 132 16.72 -0.60 -3.17
C TYR A 132 16.46 -0.37 -4.66
N GLU A 133 17.31 -0.93 -5.54
CA GLU A 133 17.17 -0.81 -7.00
C GLU A 133 15.88 -1.46 -7.56
N TYR A 134 15.38 -2.51 -6.89
CA TYR A 134 14.16 -3.23 -7.27
C TYR A 134 12.90 -2.63 -6.67
N ILE A 135 13.03 -1.71 -5.72
CA ILE A 135 11.91 -1.08 -5.04
C ILE A 135 11.55 0.20 -5.78
N LYS A 136 10.30 0.27 -6.27
CA LYS A 136 9.78 1.48 -6.91
C LYS A 136 8.56 1.98 -6.16
N LEU A 137 8.43 3.31 -6.20
CA LEU A 137 7.29 4.02 -5.67
C LEU A 137 6.35 4.39 -6.80
N GLU A 138 5.06 4.37 -6.51
CA GLU A 138 4.03 4.97 -7.36
C GLU A 138 2.98 5.64 -6.49
N LEU A 139 2.33 6.68 -7.01
CA LEU A 139 1.30 7.40 -6.27
C LEU A 139 0.02 7.63 -7.09
N PRO A 140 -0.53 6.60 -7.75
CA PRO A 140 -1.83 6.76 -8.40
C PRO A 140 -2.91 6.94 -7.33
N ARG A 141 -3.87 7.82 -7.60
CA ARG A 141 -4.97 8.13 -6.66
C ARG A 141 -5.72 6.87 -6.18
N ASN A 142 -5.83 5.84 -7.03
CA ASN A 142 -6.54 4.60 -6.70
C ASN A 142 -5.81 3.73 -5.67
N ASN A 143 -4.51 3.98 -5.45
CA ASN A 143 -3.71 3.31 -4.42
C ASN A 143 -3.71 4.11 -3.11
N LEU A 144 -4.63 5.07 -2.98
CA LEU A 144 -4.82 5.89 -1.79
C LEU A 144 -6.25 5.72 -1.27
N GLY A 145 -6.36 5.62 0.05
CA GLY A 145 -7.63 5.54 0.76
C GLY A 145 -7.77 6.68 1.76
N VAL A 146 -8.96 6.80 2.33
CA VAL A 146 -9.20 7.62 3.51
C VAL A 146 -9.96 6.84 4.58
N THR A 147 -9.63 7.09 5.83
CA THR A 147 -10.41 6.56 6.97
C THR A 147 -11.80 7.19 7.01
N LYS A 148 -12.70 6.65 7.85
CA LYS A 148 -14.01 7.28 8.13
C LYS A 148 -13.88 8.74 8.62
N SER A 149 -12.79 9.06 9.32
CA SER A 149 -12.48 10.41 9.80
C SER A 149 -11.81 11.31 8.74
N GLY A 150 -11.69 10.86 7.48
CA GLY A 150 -11.10 11.63 6.39
C GLY A 150 -9.57 11.68 6.38
N ARG A 151 -8.87 10.84 7.15
CA ARG A 151 -7.40 10.78 7.15
C ARG A 151 -6.88 9.97 5.97
N LEU A 152 -5.84 10.47 5.29
CA LEU A 152 -5.16 9.76 4.19
C LEU A 152 -4.52 8.44 4.65
N ILE A 153 -4.62 7.42 3.80
CA ILE A 153 -3.96 6.12 3.95
C ILE A 153 -3.28 5.74 2.63
N LEU A 154 -2.00 5.34 2.70
CA LEU A 154 -1.17 4.91 1.58
C LEU A 154 -1.33 3.40 1.38
N LEU A 155 -2.23 2.96 0.50
CA LEU A 155 -2.63 1.55 0.42
C LEU A 155 -1.61 0.68 -0.32
N ASP A 156 -1.13 1.16 -1.47
CA ASP A 156 -0.34 0.35 -2.40
C ASP A 156 0.63 1.23 -3.20
N ILE A 157 1.55 1.91 -2.52
CA ILE A 157 2.39 2.94 -3.14
C ILE A 157 3.82 2.48 -3.42
N ILE A 158 4.12 1.21 -3.13
CA ILE A 158 5.46 0.62 -3.24
C ILE A 158 5.30 -0.79 -3.79
N PHE A 159 6.17 -1.18 -4.71
CA PHE A 159 6.16 -2.50 -5.30
C PHE A 159 7.57 -2.94 -5.69
N ASP A 160 7.72 -4.25 -5.82
CA ASP A 160 8.94 -4.91 -6.26
C ASP A 160 8.92 -5.14 -7.78
N VAL A 161 9.87 -4.52 -8.48
CA VAL A 161 10.05 -4.63 -9.93
C VAL A 161 10.57 -6.00 -10.34
N GLU A 162 11.39 -6.65 -9.53
CA GLU A 162 11.88 -7.99 -9.83
C GLU A 162 10.73 -8.99 -9.80
N LEU A 163 9.93 -8.96 -8.73
CA LEU A 163 8.71 -9.77 -8.65
C LEU A 163 7.75 -9.47 -9.81
N LEU A 164 7.65 -8.20 -10.24
CA LEU A 164 6.85 -7.82 -11.42
C LEU A 164 7.36 -8.45 -12.71
N ARG A 165 8.68 -8.49 -12.89
CA ARG A 165 9.31 -9.10 -14.06
C ARG A 165 9.09 -10.61 -14.09
N ILE A 166 9.22 -11.28 -12.94
CA ILE A 166 9.00 -12.72 -12.82
C ILE A 166 7.53 -13.05 -13.14
N THR A 167 6.59 -12.35 -12.50
CA THR A 167 5.15 -12.60 -12.65
C THR A 167 4.62 -12.30 -14.05
N ARG A 168 5.27 -11.41 -14.82
CA ARG A 168 4.87 -11.13 -16.21
C ARG A 168 5.45 -12.12 -17.23
N LYS A 169 6.46 -12.91 -16.85
CA LYS A 169 7.08 -13.92 -17.71
C LYS A 169 6.41 -15.29 -17.58
N SER A 170 5.77 -15.56 -16.45
CA SER A 170 4.92 -16.73 -16.18
C SER A 170 3.52 -16.56 -16.75
#